data_AF-A0A5C7M2L4-F1
#
_entry.id   AF-A0A5C7M2L4-F1
#
_cell.length_a   1.000
_cell.length_b   1.000
_cell.length_c   1.000
_cell.angle_alpha   90.00
_cell.angle_beta   90.00
_cell.angle_gamma   90.00
#
_symmetry.space_group_name_H-M   'P 1'
#
loop_
_entity.id
_entity.type
_entity.pdbx_description
1 polymer ?
#
loop_
_entity_poly.entity_id
_entity_poly.type
_entity_poly.pdbx_seq_one_letter_code
_entity_poly.pdbx_strand_id
1 'polypeptide(L)'
;MVAENLSTTGYGKDIEAAPLIRASKAMRFVSLHHHSTFSYVDGYGLPEAHMRRAAELNMSALALTEHGNVSSHVKQEQAGIKYGVKPIFGCELYTGDVDEERKTQRKNHLTVLAATDEGYRNLLRVVSRGWEDFYYEPTVSGATLAQHKSGLYVLSGCTGSLLATSLIGGKNIPEAEASYERARAQARRFKKALGDRFFLEVQAFPTLAASCKINEGFERLSRELGIPLVATRDCHYTKPDENEMQQILHNVRGGHKKTLEEQAREWGYDVVLAPPTTDKEIIDA
;
A
#
# COMPACT_ATOMS: atom_id res chain seq x y z
N MET A 1 -27.32 -8.94 -4.96
CA MET A 1 -27.15 -10.35 -5.31
C MET A 1 -26.72 -11.08 -4.05
N VAL A 2 -27.56 -11.99 -3.59
CA VAL A 2 -27.44 -12.70 -2.32
C VAL A 2 -26.18 -13.59 -2.38
N ALA A 3 -25.35 -13.53 -1.33
CA ALA A 3 -24.16 -14.35 -1.21
C ALA A 3 -24.57 -15.78 -0.86
N GLU A 4 -24.65 -16.65 -1.86
CA GLU A 4 -24.81 -18.09 -1.66
C GLU A 4 -23.43 -18.76 -1.68
N ASN A 5 -23.10 -19.36 -0.53
CA ASN A 5 -22.32 -20.59 -0.32
C ASN A 5 -21.17 -20.87 -1.30
N LEU A 6 -19.96 -20.39 -0.95
CA LEU A 6 -18.73 -21.07 -1.35
C LEU A 6 -18.42 -22.17 -0.33
N SER A 7 -18.45 -23.42 -0.80
CA SER A 7 -18.10 -24.60 -0.04
C SER A 7 -16.61 -24.60 0.30
N THR A 8 -16.30 -24.88 1.57
CA THR A 8 -14.95 -24.98 2.10
C THR A 8 -14.35 -26.34 1.75
N THR A 9 -13.65 -26.44 0.63
CA THR A 9 -12.81 -27.60 0.32
C THR A 9 -11.44 -27.47 1.02
N GLY A 10 -11.40 -27.99 2.25
CA GLY A 10 -10.29 -28.82 2.73
C GLY A 10 -8.93 -28.17 2.96
N TYR A 11 -8.80 -27.25 3.92
CA TYR A 11 -7.65 -27.11 4.84
C TYR A 11 -8.10 -26.25 6.03
N GLY A 12 -8.07 -26.77 7.26
CA GLY A 12 -8.35 -26.00 8.48
C GLY A 12 -9.46 -26.55 9.39
N LYS A 13 -9.32 -27.80 9.87
CA LYS A 13 -10.30 -28.36 10.83
C LYS A 13 -10.09 -27.98 12.30
N ASP A 14 -8.99 -27.32 12.68
CA ASP A 14 -8.67 -27.12 14.11
C ASP A 14 -8.23 -25.68 14.47
N ILE A 15 -8.91 -24.65 13.95
CA ILE A 15 -8.73 -23.27 14.45
C ILE A 15 -10.06 -22.83 15.07
N GLU A 16 -10.17 -22.95 16.40
CA GLU A 16 -11.27 -22.35 17.15
C GLU A 16 -11.24 -20.83 16.96
N ALA A 17 -12.31 -20.29 16.37
CA ALA A 17 -12.49 -18.84 16.23
C ALA A 17 -12.69 -18.23 17.61
N ALA A 18 -11.87 -17.22 17.96
CA ALA A 18 -12.04 -16.49 19.21
C ALA A 18 -13.40 -15.76 19.23
N PRO A 19 -14.08 -15.66 20.40
CA PRO A 19 -15.37 -15.00 20.49
C PRO A 19 -15.24 -13.51 20.16
N LEU A 20 -15.80 -13.11 19.01
CA LEU A 20 -15.87 -11.71 18.57
C LEU A 20 -16.80 -10.94 19.51
N ILE A 21 -16.27 -9.93 20.21
CA ILE A 21 -17.05 -8.96 21.00
C ILE A 21 -17.89 -8.12 20.02
N ARG A 22 -19.07 -8.62 19.62
CA ARG A 22 -20.00 -7.92 18.73
C ARG A 22 -20.92 -6.99 19.52
N ALA A 23 -20.45 -5.78 19.81
CA ALA A 23 -21.30 -4.69 20.31
C ALA A 23 -21.03 -3.31 19.68
N SER A 24 -20.04 -3.18 18.78
CA SER A 24 -19.69 -1.91 18.14
C SER A 24 -19.97 -1.90 16.64
N LYS A 25 -20.22 -0.70 16.09
CA LYS A 25 -20.52 -0.47 14.68
C LYS A 25 -19.34 -0.92 13.82
N ALA A 26 -19.59 -1.72 12.78
CA ALA A 26 -18.56 -2.10 11.82
C ALA A 26 -17.94 -0.86 11.16
N MET A 27 -16.62 -0.86 11.00
CA MET A 27 -15.92 0.20 10.28
C MET A 27 -16.23 0.11 8.79
N ARG A 28 -16.46 1.27 8.15
CA ARG A 28 -16.61 1.34 6.69
C ARG A 28 -15.25 1.35 6.02
N PHE A 29 -14.26 1.96 6.67
CA PHE A 29 -12.89 1.94 6.20
C PHE A 29 -12.30 0.52 6.26
N VAL A 30 -11.57 0.16 5.18
CA VAL A 30 -10.70 -1.01 5.11
C VAL A 30 -9.34 -0.52 4.65
N SER A 31 -8.26 -1.03 5.25
CA SER A 31 -6.91 -0.62 4.88
C SER A 31 -6.46 -1.39 3.63
N LEU A 32 -6.17 -0.63 2.55
CA LEU A 32 -5.74 -1.16 1.25
C LEU A 32 -4.25 -0.91 0.94
N HIS A 33 -3.54 -0.20 1.83
CA HIS A 33 -2.12 0.09 1.75
C HIS A 33 -1.56 -0.05 3.18
N HIS A 34 -0.83 -1.14 3.43
CA HIS A 34 -0.45 -1.57 4.77
C HIS A 34 0.78 -2.49 4.73
N HIS A 35 1.68 -2.29 5.67
CA HIS A 35 2.98 -2.93 5.76
C HIS A 35 3.10 -3.64 7.11
N SER A 36 3.66 -4.84 7.08
CA SER A 36 4.02 -5.60 8.28
C SER A 36 5.54 -5.74 8.38
N THR A 37 6.02 -6.56 9.31
CA THR A 37 7.46 -6.89 9.44
C THR A 37 8.07 -7.48 8.15
N PHE A 38 7.25 -7.94 7.19
CA PHE A 38 7.72 -8.39 5.87
C PHE A 38 8.04 -7.25 4.90
N SER A 39 7.67 -6.02 5.22
CA SER A 39 8.33 -4.82 4.70
C SER A 39 9.57 -4.59 5.54
N TYR A 40 10.61 -5.35 5.19
CA TYR A 40 11.82 -5.48 6.00
C TYR A 40 12.42 -4.11 6.36
N VAL A 41 12.79 -3.96 7.64
CA VAL A 41 13.36 -2.74 8.23
C VAL A 41 12.52 -1.47 8.01
N ASP A 42 11.21 -1.63 7.81
CA ASP A 42 10.25 -0.53 7.73
C ASP A 42 9.02 -0.81 8.60
N GLY A 43 8.21 -1.82 8.23
CA GLY A 43 7.01 -2.17 8.98
C GLY A 43 7.30 -2.90 10.29
N TYR A 44 6.48 -2.64 11.31
CA TYR A 44 6.55 -3.24 12.63
C TYR A 44 5.25 -4.00 12.96
N GLY A 45 5.43 -5.26 13.40
CA GLY A 45 4.33 -6.18 13.72
C GLY A 45 4.22 -7.32 12.72
N LEU A 46 3.98 -8.54 13.20
CA LEU A 46 3.75 -9.69 12.32
C LEU A 46 2.35 -9.60 11.69
N PRO A 47 2.10 -10.21 10.51
CA PRO A 47 0.78 -10.20 9.87
C PRO A 47 -0.39 -10.56 10.80
N GLU A 48 -0.16 -11.45 11.77
CA GLU A 48 -1.15 -11.81 12.79
C GLU A 48 -1.57 -10.62 13.67
N ALA A 49 -0.63 -9.76 14.06
CA ALA A 49 -0.90 -8.58 14.88
C ALA A 49 -1.75 -7.56 14.11
N HIS A 50 -1.45 -7.33 12.82
CA HIS A 50 -2.24 -6.42 11.98
C HIS A 50 -3.66 -6.96 11.73
N MET A 51 -3.81 -8.26 11.48
CA MET A 51 -5.13 -8.89 11.32
C MET A 51 -5.96 -8.86 12.61
N ARG A 52 -5.33 -9.12 13.75
CA ARG A 52 -5.96 -8.98 15.07
C ARG A 52 -6.41 -7.54 15.30
N ARG A 53 -5.55 -6.57 15.00
CA ARG A 53 -5.86 -5.15 15.15
C ARG A 53 -7.04 -4.72 14.26
N ALA A 54 -7.08 -5.19 13.02
CA ALA A 54 -8.21 -4.95 12.12
C ALA A 54 -9.53 -5.50 12.70
N ALA A 55 -9.50 -6.69 13.31
CA ALA A 55 -10.66 -7.26 14.01
C ALA A 55 -11.07 -6.43 15.24
N GLU A 56 -10.13 -6.00 16.08
CA GLU A 56 -10.40 -5.11 17.23
C GLU A 56 -11.07 -3.79 16.82
N LEU A 57 -10.72 -3.29 15.63
CA LEU A 57 -11.28 -2.07 15.03
C LEU A 57 -12.56 -2.34 14.22
N ASN A 58 -13.06 -3.58 14.17
CA ASN A 58 -14.20 -4.00 13.37
C ASN A 58 -14.08 -3.71 11.85
N MET A 59 -12.86 -3.78 11.30
CA MET A 59 -12.66 -3.76 9.86
C MET A 59 -13.03 -5.11 9.24
N SER A 60 -13.74 -5.08 8.11
CA SER A 60 -14.19 -6.30 7.42
C SER A 60 -13.09 -6.98 6.59
N ALA A 61 -12.08 -6.22 6.17
CA ALA A 61 -10.98 -6.69 5.34
C ALA A 61 -9.70 -5.90 5.61
N LEU A 62 -8.56 -6.50 5.27
CA LEU A 62 -7.24 -5.87 5.37
C LEU A 62 -6.37 -6.34 4.20
N ALA A 63 -5.79 -5.39 3.46
CA ALA A 63 -4.70 -5.67 2.54
C ALA A 63 -3.35 -5.60 3.25
N LEU A 64 -2.44 -6.50 2.91
CA LEU A 64 -1.00 -6.28 3.13
C LEU A 64 -0.36 -6.07 1.75
N THR A 65 0.43 -5.01 1.65
CA THR A 65 1.05 -4.52 0.41
C THR A 65 2.53 -4.30 0.68
N GLU A 66 3.25 -5.37 1.02
CA GLU A 66 4.65 -5.24 1.45
C GLU A 66 5.52 -4.61 0.37
N HIS A 67 6.63 -3.98 0.78
CA HIS A 67 7.58 -3.40 -0.16
C HIS A 67 8.23 -4.48 -1.05
N GLY A 68 7.82 -4.52 -2.32
CA GLY A 68 8.42 -5.34 -3.37
C GLY A 68 8.35 -6.86 -3.17
N ASN A 69 7.53 -7.36 -2.24
CA ASN A 69 7.44 -8.79 -1.95
C ASN A 69 6.04 -9.21 -1.48
N VAL A 70 5.84 -10.53 -1.39
CA VAL A 70 4.54 -11.17 -1.04
C VAL A 70 4.69 -12.16 0.11
N SER A 71 5.78 -12.05 0.89
CA SER A 71 6.16 -13.05 1.89
C SER A 71 5.18 -13.13 3.07
N SER A 72 4.34 -12.11 3.28
CA SER A 72 3.33 -12.09 4.34
C SER A 72 2.05 -12.87 4.02
N HIS A 73 1.75 -13.16 2.75
CA HIS A 73 0.41 -13.61 2.31
C HIS A 73 -0.11 -14.86 3.03
N VAL A 74 0.73 -15.90 3.20
CA VAL A 74 0.29 -17.14 3.88
C VAL A 74 -0.06 -16.86 5.35
N LYS A 75 0.75 -16.07 6.05
CA LYS A 75 0.49 -15.69 7.45
C LYS A 75 -0.72 -14.77 7.57
N GLN A 76 -0.89 -13.86 6.60
CA GLN A 76 -2.06 -12.99 6.50
C GLN A 76 -3.34 -13.82 6.34
N GLU A 77 -3.35 -14.81 5.44
CA GLU A 77 -4.51 -15.67 5.22
C GLU A 77 -4.89 -16.45 6.48
N GLN A 78 -3.91 -17.12 7.10
CA GLN A 78 -4.10 -17.87 8.34
C GLN A 78 -4.68 -16.99 9.46
N ALA A 79 -4.14 -15.78 9.63
CA ALA A 79 -4.62 -14.84 10.63
C ALA A 79 -5.99 -14.25 10.29
N GLY A 80 -6.26 -13.98 9.00
CA GLY A 80 -7.56 -13.50 8.53
C GLY A 80 -8.67 -14.50 8.82
N ILE A 81 -8.43 -15.79 8.57
CA ILE A 81 -9.33 -16.88 8.96
C ILE A 81 -9.55 -16.90 10.47
N LYS A 82 -8.46 -16.84 11.25
CA LYS A 82 -8.49 -16.89 12.73
C LYS A 82 -9.30 -15.74 13.34
N TYR A 83 -9.19 -14.53 12.80
CA TYR A 83 -9.80 -13.32 13.37
C TYR A 83 -11.06 -12.85 12.63
N GLY A 84 -11.49 -13.56 11.58
CA GLY A 84 -12.69 -13.20 10.81
C GLY A 84 -12.52 -11.92 9.98
N VAL A 85 -11.30 -11.60 9.55
CA VAL A 85 -10.98 -10.44 8.70
C VAL A 85 -10.61 -10.95 7.31
N LYS A 86 -11.27 -10.46 6.27
CA LYS A 86 -10.99 -10.90 4.89
C LYS A 86 -9.57 -10.44 4.47
N PRO A 87 -8.66 -11.35 4.12
CA PRO A 87 -7.38 -10.97 3.54
C PRO A 87 -7.57 -10.42 2.13
N ILE A 88 -6.85 -9.34 1.82
CA ILE A 88 -6.66 -8.83 0.46
C ILE A 88 -5.17 -8.94 0.15
N PHE A 89 -4.82 -9.62 -0.94
CA PHE A 89 -3.42 -9.84 -1.31
C PHE A 89 -2.94 -8.73 -2.25
N GLY A 90 -1.80 -8.13 -1.93
CA GLY A 90 -1.26 -7.02 -2.69
C GLY A 90 0.25 -6.88 -2.53
N CYS A 91 0.81 -5.84 -3.13
CA CYS A 91 2.22 -5.51 -3.04
C CYS A 91 2.39 -4.02 -3.37
N GLU A 92 3.25 -3.32 -2.64
CA GLU A 92 3.73 -2.01 -3.05
C GLU A 92 5.00 -2.23 -3.89
N LEU A 93 4.84 -2.12 -5.21
CA LEU A 93 5.91 -2.38 -6.17
C LEU A 93 6.88 -1.21 -6.24
N TYR A 94 8.18 -1.49 -6.36
CA TYR A 94 9.12 -0.53 -6.90
C TYR A 94 9.08 -0.60 -8.43
N THR A 95 8.71 0.51 -9.06
CA THR A 95 8.60 0.62 -10.51
C THR A 95 9.68 1.52 -11.10
N GLY A 96 10.24 1.12 -12.24
CA GLY A 96 11.30 1.87 -12.92
C GLY A 96 11.65 1.25 -14.25
N ASP A 97 12.53 1.91 -14.99
CA ASP A 97 13.03 1.38 -16.26
C ASP A 97 13.98 0.20 -16.00
N VAL A 98 13.76 -0.89 -16.72
CA VAL A 98 14.66 -2.06 -16.73
C VAL A 98 15.02 -2.31 -18.19
N ASP A 99 16.29 -2.15 -18.54
CA ASP A 99 16.81 -2.54 -19.86
C ASP A 99 18.17 -3.25 -19.71
N GLU A 100 18.67 -3.81 -20.81
CA GLU A 100 19.88 -4.64 -20.83
C GLU A 100 21.14 -3.90 -20.35
N GLU A 101 21.16 -2.56 -20.43
CA GLU A 101 22.33 -1.74 -20.12
C GLU A 101 22.16 -0.92 -18.82
N ARG A 102 20.94 -0.76 -18.31
CA ARG A 102 20.62 0.13 -17.18
C ARG A 102 19.67 -0.52 -16.20
N LYS A 103 20.25 -0.96 -15.09
CA LYS A 103 19.54 -1.09 -13.82
C LYS A 103 19.50 0.29 -13.14
N THR A 104 18.31 0.89 -13.03
CA THR A 104 18.15 2.23 -12.43
C THR A 104 17.94 2.17 -10.92
N GLN A 105 18.50 3.13 -10.19
CA GLN A 105 18.11 3.40 -8.80
C GLN A 105 16.87 4.31 -8.71
N ARG A 106 16.46 4.94 -9.82
CA ARG A 106 15.28 5.80 -9.86
C ARG A 106 14.02 4.95 -9.91
N LYS A 107 13.41 4.75 -8.74
CA LYS A 107 12.20 3.92 -8.60
C LYS A 107 11.08 4.69 -7.93
N ASN A 108 9.85 4.44 -8.38
CA ASN A 108 8.65 5.00 -7.79
C ASN A 108 7.75 3.89 -7.26
N HIS A 109 6.98 4.18 -6.22
CA HIS A 109 6.08 3.19 -5.64
C HIS A 109 4.77 3.08 -6.44
N LEU A 110 4.19 1.89 -6.44
CA LEU A 110 2.88 1.61 -7.03
C LEU A 110 2.17 0.50 -6.25
N THR A 111 1.01 0.82 -5.67
CA THR A 111 0.23 -0.15 -4.89
C THR A 111 -0.64 -0.99 -5.81
N VAL A 112 -0.50 -2.31 -5.73
CA VAL A 112 -1.20 -3.26 -6.59
C VAL A 112 -1.91 -4.32 -5.75
N LEU A 113 -3.19 -4.58 -6.08
CA LEU A 113 -4.06 -5.51 -5.36
C LEU A 113 -4.59 -6.59 -6.32
N ALA A 114 -4.55 -7.85 -5.90
CA ALA A 114 -5.15 -8.95 -6.64
C ALA A 114 -6.67 -8.98 -6.45
N ALA A 115 -7.44 -8.80 -7.52
CA ALA A 115 -8.90 -8.80 -7.49
C ALA A 115 -9.51 -10.19 -7.77
N THR A 116 -8.74 -11.06 -8.41
CA THR A 116 -9.16 -12.41 -8.83
C THR A 116 -8.00 -13.39 -8.67
N ASP A 117 -8.26 -14.70 -8.74
CA ASP A 117 -7.20 -15.72 -8.74
C ASP A 117 -6.22 -15.58 -9.91
N GLU A 118 -6.71 -15.13 -11.07
CA GLU A 118 -5.84 -14.78 -12.21
C GLU A 118 -4.94 -13.60 -11.83
N GLY A 119 -5.54 -12.55 -11.24
CA GLY A 119 -4.83 -11.40 -10.70
C GLY A 119 -3.77 -11.81 -9.69
N TYR A 120 -4.08 -12.74 -8.78
CA TYR A 120 -3.11 -13.23 -7.80
C TYR A 120 -1.93 -13.92 -8.47
N ARG A 121 -2.16 -14.83 -9.42
CA ARG A 121 -1.08 -15.47 -10.19
C ARG A 121 -0.25 -14.45 -10.97
N ASN A 122 -0.89 -13.41 -11.50
CA ASN A 122 -0.21 -12.32 -12.19
C ASN A 122 0.62 -11.46 -11.24
N LEU A 123 0.12 -11.14 -10.04
CA LEU A 123 0.87 -10.45 -9.00
C LEU A 123 2.14 -11.23 -8.64
N LEU A 124 2.04 -12.55 -8.44
CA LEU A 124 3.19 -13.40 -8.17
C LEU A 124 4.23 -13.34 -9.30
N ARG A 125 3.80 -13.40 -10.57
CA ARG A 125 4.72 -13.27 -11.73
C ARG A 125 5.40 -11.91 -11.77
N VAL A 126 4.64 -10.82 -11.56
CA VAL A 126 5.15 -9.46 -11.53
C VAL A 126 6.20 -9.29 -10.44
N VAL A 127 5.92 -9.78 -9.23
CA VAL A 127 6.86 -9.71 -8.11
C VAL A 127 8.11 -10.54 -8.38
N SER A 128 7.97 -11.79 -8.83
CA SER A 128 9.11 -12.63 -9.20
C SER A 128 9.99 -11.96 -10.26
N ARG A 129 9.38 -11.35 -11.29
CA ARG A 129 10.13 -10.63 -12.32
C ARG A 129 10.88 -9.43 -11.75
N GLY A 130 10.27 -8.69 -10.81
CA GLY A 130 10.95 -7.61 -10.11
C GLY A 130 12.21 -8.06 -9.37
N TRP A 131 12.20 -9.28 -8.81
CA TRP A 131 13.37 -9.87 -8.17
C TRP A 131 14.43 -10.38 -9.16
N GLU A 132 14.05 -10.83 -10.36
CA GLU A 132 15.01 -11.12 -11.44
C GLU A 132 15.72 -9.83 -11.90
N ASP A 133 14.97 -8.73 -12.02
CA ASP A 133 15.46 -7.42 -12.43
C ASP A 133 16.01 -6.59 -11.23
N PHE A 134 16.37 -7.25 -10.12
CA PHE A 134 16.80 -6.60 -8.88
C PHE A 134 18.06 -5.72 -9.07
N TYR A 135 18.01 -4.53 -8.45
CA TYR A 135 19.15 -3.64 -8.26
C TYR A 135 18.90 -2.72 -7.07
N TYR A 136 19.50 -2.98 -5.91
CA TYR A 136 19.17 -2.36 -4.60
C TYR A 136 17.75 -2.68 -4.07
N GLU A 137 16.73 -2.72 -4.92
CA GLU A 137 15.34 -3.13 -4.61
C GLU A 137 14.77 -3.93 -5.82
N PRO A 138 13.80 -4.84 -5.65
CA PRO A 138 13.19 -5.57 -6.76
C PRO A 138 12.40 -4.62 -7.66
N THR A 139 12.71 -4.54 -8.96
CA THR A 139 12.24 -3.47 -9.85
C THR A 139 11.35 -3.99 -10.95
N VAL A 140 10.11 -3.50 -11.01
CA VAL A 140 9.13 -3.88 -12.04
C VAL A 140 9.05 -2.81 -13.12
N SER A 141 9.21 -3.23 -14.37
CA SER A 141 9.03 -2.33 -15.51
C SER A 141 7.56 -2.12 -15.88
N GLY A 142 7.28 -1.01 -16.55
CA GLY A 142 5.96 -0.77 -17.14
C GLY A 142 5.55 -1.85 -18.15
N ALA A 143 6.52 -2.44 -18.88
CA ALA A 143 6.27 -3.53 -19.83
C ALA A 143 5.83 -4.82 -19.11
N THR A 144 6.55 -5.21 -18.05
CA THR A 144 6.20 -6.35 -17.19
C THR A 144 4.79 -6.19 -16.61
N LEU A 145 4.48 -5.02 -16.05
CA LEU A 145 3.16 -4.76 -15.48
C LEU A 145 2.08 -4.80 -16.55
N ALA A 146 2.33 -4.25 -17.75
CA ALA A 146 1.38 -4.26 -18.85
C ALA A 146 1.05 -5.68 -19.35
N GLN A 147 2.03 -6.59 -19.36
CA GLN A 147 1.86 -7.99 -19.75
C GLN A 147 1.02 -8.80 -18.74
N HIS A 148 1.04 -8.40 -17.46
CA HIS A 148 0.41 -9.14 -16.37
C HIS A 148 -0.70 -8.34 -15.64
N LYS A 149 -1.28 -7.31 -16.26
CA LYS A 149 -2.27 -6.44 -15.60
C LYS A 149 -3.66 -7.05 -15.36
N SER A 150 -3.98 -8.18 -15.99
CA SER A 150 -5.31 -8.80 -15.88
C SER A 150 -5.58 -9.25 -14.45
N GLY A 151 -6.78 -8.92 -13.93
CA GLY A 151 -7.17 -9.24 -12.55
C GLY A 151 -6.52 -8.39 -11.46
N LEU A 152 -5.76 -7.34 -11.81
CA LEU A 152 -5.11 -6.44 -10.85
C LEU A 152 -5.85 -5.10 -10.75
N TYR A 153 -6.10 -4.65 -9.52
CA TYR A 153 -6.40 -3.26 -9.19
C TYR A 153 -5.11 -2.53 -8.86
N VAL A 154 -5.02 -1.26 -9.26
CA VAL A 154 -3.82 -0.43 -9.07
C VAL A 154 -4.24 0.91 -8.48
N LEU A 155 -3.59 1.28 -7.38
CA LEU A 155 -3.72 2.61 -6.79
C LEU A 155 -2.53 3.44 -7.23
N SER A 156 -2.71 4.77 -7.35
CA SER A 156 -1.64 5.64 -7.84
C SER A 156 -0.39 5.66 -6.96
N GLY A 157 -0.47 5.19 -5.71
CA GLY A 157 0.64 5.06 -4.76
C GLY A 157 0.77 6.26 -3.81
N CYS A 158 1.71 6.13 -2.88
CA CYS A 158 2.06 7.12 -1.86
C CYS A 158 2.75 8.37 -2.45
N THR A 159 3.27 9.25 -1.57
CA THR A 159 4.04 10.45 -1.95
C THR A 159 5.29 10.13 -2.80
N GLY A 160 5.85 8.91 -2.70
CA GLY A 160 6.95 8.42 -3.53
C GLY A 160 6.54 7.86 -4.90
N SER A 161 5.26 7.90 -5.25
CA SER A 161 4.74 7.38 -6.51
C SER A 161 5.05 8.27 -7.72
N LEU A 162 5.00 7.68 -8.92
CA LEU A 162 5.24 8.43 -10.16
C LEU A 162 4.19 9.55 -10.36
N LEU A 163 2.94 9.28 -9.98
CA LEU A 163 1.87 10.26 -10.15
C LEU A 163 1.98 11.42 -9.15
N ALA A 164 2.23 11.12 -7.87
CA ALA A 164 2.41 12.14 -6.84
C ALA A 164 3.64 13.01 -7.12
N THR A 165 4.78 12.39 -7.43
CA THR A 165 6.02 13.13 -7.75
C THR A 165 5.92 13.90 -9.05
N SER A 166 5.11 13.45 -10.02
CA SER A 166 4.83 14.25 -11.22
C SER A 166 4.02 15.51 -10.93
N LEU A 167 3.23 15.52 -9.86
CA LEU A 167 2.38 16.64 -9.46
C LEU A 167 3.15 17.67 -8.63
N ILE A 168 3.87 17.22 -7.59
CA ILE A 168 4.49 18.11 -6.58
C ILE A 168 6.02 18.03 -6.52
N GLY A 169 6.65 17.12 -7.27
CA GLY A 169 8.08 16.84 -7.18
C GLY A 169 8.40 15.82 -6.07
N GLY A 170 9.69 15.60 -5.83
CA GLY A 170 10.19 14.65 -4.83
C GLY A 170 10.98 13.50 -5.47
N LYS A 171 10.66 12.26 -5.09
CA LYS A 171 11.43 11.06 -5.51
C LYS A 171 11.58 11.02 -7.04
N ASN A 172 12.82 11.11 -7.51
CA ASN A 172 13.24 11.10 -8.92
C ASN A 172 12.81 12.29 -9.81
N ILE A 173 11.95 13.20 -9.33
CA ILE A 173 11.41 14.33 -10.10
C ILE A 173 11.64 15.63 -9.30
N PRO A 174 12.50 16.54 -9.76
CA PRO A 174 12.67 17.85 -9.11
C PRO A 174 11.37 18.65 -9.08
N GLU A 175 11.16 19.46 -8.04
CA GLU A 175 9.97 20.32 -7.91
C GLU A 175 9.78 21.26 -9.11
N ALA A 176 10.88 21.77 -9.69
CA ALA A 176 10.85 22.61 -10.89
C ALA A 176 10.33 21.90 -12.16
N GLU A 177 10.35 20.56 -12.19
CA GLU A 177 9.84 19.75 -13.32
C GLU A 177 8.42 19.19 -13.06
N ALA A 178 7.94 19.32 -11.82
CA ALA A 178 6.62 18.86 -11.43
C ALA A 178 5.55 19.86 -11.89
N SER A 179 4.41 19.32 -12.34
CA SER A 179 3.28 20.15 -12.76
C SER A 179 1.99 19.35 -12.80
N TYR A 180 0.87 20.06 -12.68
CA TYR A 180 -0.45 19.46 -12.87
C TYR A 180 -0.60 18.79 -14.23
N GLU A 181 -0.12 19.39 -15.33
CA GLU A 181 -0.22 18.77 -16.67
C GLU A 181 0.62 17.50 -16.79
N ARG A 182 1.79 17.43 -16.13
CA ARG A 182 2.59 16.20 -16.08
C ARG A 182 1.83 15.10 -15.34
N ALA A 183 1.28 15.39 -14.16
CA ALA A 183 0.46 14.44 -13.41
C ALA A 183 -0.76 13.99 -14.21
N ARG A 184 -1.46 14.93 -14.87
CA ARG A 184 -2.60 14.64 -15.74
C ARG A 184 -2.24 13.73 -16.91
N ALA A 185 -1.08 13.93 -17.53
CA ALA A 185 -0.59 13.04 -18.58
C ALA A 185 -0.33 11.63 -18.04
N GLN A 186 0.25 11.48 -16.85
CA GLN A 186 0.45 10.18 -16.21
C GLN A 186 -0.88 9.50 -15.85
N ALA A 187 -1.81 10.22 -15.19
CA ALA A 187 -3.12 9.69 -14.85
C ALA A 187 -3.89 9.19 -16.08
N ARG A 188 -3.82 9.92 -17.21
CA ARG A 188 -4.37 9.46 -18.49
C ARG A 188 -3.74 8.18 -19.00
N ARG A 189 -2.42 8.04 -18.89
CA ARG A 189 -1.70 6.81 -19.31
C ARG A 189 -2.16 5.62 -18.46
N PHE A 190 -2.23 5.78 -17.14
CA PHE A 190 -2.74 4.73 -16.24
C PHE A 190 -4.21 4.39 -16.56
N LYS A 191 -5.10 5.39 -16.66
CA LYS A 191 -6.51 5.17 -17.03
C LYS A 191 -6.65 4.45 -18.36
N LYS A 192 -5.88 4.83 -19.39
CA LYS A 192 -5.89 4.16 -20.70
C LYS A 192 -5.43 2.69 -20.59
N ALA A 193 -4.42 2.42 -19.76
CA ALA A 193 -3.86 1.07 -19.63
C ALA A 193 -4.73 0.13 -18.80
N LEU A 194 -5.39 0.64 -17.74
CA LEU A 194 -6.04 -0.15 -16.71
C LEU A 194 -7.57 -0.02 -16.68
N GLY A 195 -8.13 1.02 -17.32
CA GLY A 195 -9.56 1.29 -17.32
C GLY A 195 -10.09 1.54 -15.91
N ASP A 196 -11.19 0.87 -15.57
CA ASP A 196 -11.86 0.99 -14.27
C ASP A 196 -11.10 0.32 -13.12
N ARG A 197 -9.92 -0.27 -13.41
CA ARG A 197 -9.06 -0.89 -12.39
C ARG A 197 -8.01 0.05 -11.80
N PHE A 198 -8.02 1.32 -12.17
CA PHE A 198 -7.09 2.32 -11.67
C PHE A 198 -7.80 3.34 -10.76
N PHE A 199 -7.18 3.62 -9.61
CA PHE A 199 -7.69 4.53 -8.60
C PHE A 199 -6.64 5.57 -8.26
N LEU A 200 -7.09 6.80 -7.99
CA LEU A 200 -6.26 7.85 -7.42
C LEU A 200 -6.23 7.68 -5.91
N GLU A 201 -5.05 7.39 -5.37
CA GLU A 201 -4.84 7.16 -3.95
C GLU A 201 -4.63 8.48 -3.22
N VAL A 202 -5.52 8.78 -2.28
CA VAL A 202 -5.44 9.93 -1.38
C VAL A 202 -5.14 9.46 0.03
N GLN A 203 -4.18 10.10 0.70
CA GLN A 203 -3.70 9.66 2.01
C GLN A 203 -4.15 10.63 3.11
N ALA A 204 -4.78 10.10 4.16
CA ALA A 204 -5.36 10.86 5.26
C ALA A 204 -4.27 11.34 6.26
N PHE A 205 -3.46 12.30 5.82
CA PHE A 205 -2.38 12.93 6.59
C PHE A 205 -2.54 14.47 6.59
N PRO A 206 -3.50 15.02 7.34
CA PRO A 206 -3.87 16.44 7.26
C PRO A 206 -2.76 17.39 7.74
N THR A 207 -1.78 16.89 8.50
CA THR A 207 -0.63 17.66 8.97
C THR A 207 0.51 17.71 7.95
N LEU A 208 0.46 16.91 6.88
CA LEU A 208 1.49 16.88 5.84
C LEU A 208 1.06 17.73 4.64
N ALA A 209 1.70 18.90 4.49
CA ALA A 209 1.43 19.80 3.37
C ALA A 209 1.58 19.13 1.99
N ALA A 210 2.51 18.18 1.84
CA ALA A 210 2.66 17.41 0.61
C ALA A 210 1.43 16.53 0.32
N SER A 211 0.94 15.80 1.33
CA SER A 211 -0.26 14.96 1.22
C SER A 211 -1.50 15.80 0.90
N CYS A 212 -1.69 16.94 1.56
CA CYS A 212 -2.83 17.84 1.26
C CYS A 212 -2.79 18.33 -0.19
N LYS A 213 -1.64 18.80 -0.68
CA LYS A 213 -1.47 19.23 -2.09
C LYS A 213 -1.73 18.08 -3.08
N ILE A 214 -1.27 16.87 -2.78
CA ILE A 214 -1.52 15.68 -3.61
C ILE A 214 -3.02 15.37 -3.63
N ASN A 215 -3.68 15.35 -2.47
CA ASN A 215 -5.11 15.06 -2.35
C ASN A 215 -5.95 16.06 -3.16
N GLU A 216 -5.69 17.37 -3.05
CA GLU A 216 -6.35 18.41 -3.84
C GLU A 216 -6.14 18.23 -5.35
N GLY A 217 -4.90 17.96 -5.77
CA GLY A 217 -4.58 17.73 -7.18
C GLY A 217 -5.23 16.46 -7.72
N PHE A 218 -5.27 15.39 -6.94
CA PHE A 218 -5.90 14.13 -7.32
C PHE A 218 -7.42 14.25 -7.34
N GLU A 219 -8.02 15.01 -6.43
CA GLU A 219 -9.45 15.33 -6.46
C GLU A 219 -9.82 16.07 -7.75
N ARG A 220 -8.99 17.03 -8.18
CA ARG A 220 -9.16 17.71 -9.48
C ARG A 220 -9.01 16.75 -10.65
N LEU A 221 -8.00 15.89 -10.65
CA LEU A 221 -7.81 14.86 -11.69
C LEU A 221 -8.97 13.87 -11.75
N SER A 222 -9.51 13.47 -10.59
CA SER A 222 -10.67 12.60 -10.47
C SER A 222 -11.88 13.21 -11.17
N ARG A 223 -12.19 14.48 -10.89
CA ARG A 223 -13.29 15.22 -11.57
C ARG A 223 -13.06 15.34 -13.08
N GLU A 224 -11.86 15.70 -13.51
CA GLU A 224 -11.57 15.95 -14.93
C GLU A 224 -11.50 14.67 -15.77
N LEU A 225 -10.96 13.59 -15.21
CA LEU A 225 -10.69 12.35 -15.93
C LEU A 225 -11.68 11.24 -15.60
N GLY A 226 -12.55 11.40 -14.59
CA GLY A 226 -13.46 10.38 -14.11
C GLY A 226 -12.71 9.15 -13.58
N ILE A 227 -11.65 9.36 -12.79
CA ILE A 227 -10.91 8.28 -12.11
C ILE A 227 -11.32 8.28 -10.64
N PRO A 228 -11.83 7.18 -10.09
CA PRO A 228 -12.27 7.14 -8.70
C PRO A 228 -11.12 7.39 -7.71
N LEU A 229 -11.45 8.04 -6.58
CA LEU A 229 -10.54 8.21 -5.45
C LEU A 229 -10.64 7.01 -4.50
N VAL A 230 -9.54 6.70 -3.82
CA VAL A 230 -9.48 5.72 -2.73
C VAL A 230 -8.66 6.28 -1.59
N ALA A 231 -9.19 6.20 -0.37
CA ALA A 231 -8.50 6.70 0.82
C ALA A 231 -7.64 5.59 1.46
N THR A 232 -6.40 5.90 1.81
CA THR A 232 -5.48 4.99 2.51
C THR A 232 -4.71 5.70 3.63
N ARG A 233 -3.96 4.95 4.44
CA ARG A 233 -3.10 5.46 5.52
C ARG A 233 -1.71 4.86 5.55
N ASP A 234 -1.33 4.08 4.53
CA ASP A 234 0.04 3.60 4.36
C ASP A 234 0.63 3.07 5.68
N CYS A 235 -0.12 2.16 6.31
CA CYS A 235 0.11 1.83 7.71
C CYS A 235 1.37 0.98 7.85
N HIS A 236 2.23 1.29 8.82
CA HIS A 236 3.47 0.59 9.07
C HIS A 236 3.53 -0.09 10.45
N TYR A 237 2.56 0.18 11.32
CA TYR A 237 2.47 -0.42 12.65
C TYR A 237 1.01 -0.52 13.10
N THR A 238 0.74 -1.28 14.17
CA THR A 238 -0.63 -1.62 14.57
C THR A 238 -1.28 -0.54 15.43
N LYS A 239 -0.48 0.20 16.21
CA LYS A 239 -0.97 1.21 17.16
C LYS A 239 -0.15 2.50 17.11
N PRO A 240 -0.75 3.66 17.39
CA PRO A 240 -0.06 4.95 17.29
C PRO A 240 1.21 5.07 18.16
N ASP A 241 1.24 4.42 19.32
CA ASP A 241 2.37 4.40 20.25
C ASP A 241 3.56 3.55 19.76
N GLU A 242 3.41 2.83 18.65
CA GLU A 242 4.46 2.03 18.02
C GLU A 242 5.30 2.81 16.98
N ASN A 243 5.05 4.11 16.79
CA ASN A 243 5.82 4.96 15.86
C ASN A 243 7.33 4.92 16.13
N GLU A 244 7.74 4.91 17.40
CA GLU A 244 9.15 4.82 17.80
C GLU A 244 9.82 3.54 17.25
N MET A 245 9.08 2.44 17.11
CA MET A 245 9.64 1.21 16.54
C MET A 245 9.98 1.37 15.06
N GLN A 246 9.14 2.06 14.28
CA GLN A 246 9.44 2.33 12.88
C GLN A 246 10.68 3.21 12.74
N GLN A 247 10.84 4.21 13.62
CA GLN A 247 12.05 5.03 13.70
C GLN A 247 13.26 4.12 13.84
N ILE A 248 13.29 3.28 14.88
CA ILE A 248 14.39 2.34 15.14
C ILE A 248 14.68 1.45 13.92
N LEU A 249 13.65 0.94 13.22
CA LEU A 249 13.83 0.08 12.05
C LEU A 249 14.49 0.82 10.87
N HIS A 250 14.06 2.05 10.56
CA HIS A 250 14.69 2.89 9.54
C HIS A 250 16.16 3.16 9.84
N ASN A 251 16.52 3.21 11.12
CA ASN A 251 17.87 3.51 11.59
C ASN A 251 18.83 2.32 11.42
N VAL A 252 18.29 1.11 11.51
CA VAL A 252 19.01 -0.13 11.24
C VAL A 252 19.18 -0.38 9.74
N ARG A 253 18.31 0.18 8.89
CA ARG A 253 18.47 0.15 7.43
C ARG A 253 19.83 0.77 7.05
N GLY A 254 20.67 -0.02 6.40
CA GLY A 254 22.06 0.37 6.09
C GLY A 254 22.13 1.66 5.26
N GLY A 255 23.13 2.51 5.55
CA GLY A 255 23.42 3.71 4.76
C GLY A 255 23.66 4.97 5.60
N HIS A 256 22.95 5.13 6.72
CA HIS A 256 23.08 6.30 7.60
C HIS A 256 23.02 5.87 9.07
N LYS A 257 24.18 5.71 9.71
CA LYS A 257 24.26 5.47 11.16
C LYS A 257 24.07 6.79 11.89
N LYS A 258 22.85 7.09 12.30
CA LYS A 258 22.53 8.19 13.22
C LYS A 258 22.13 7.62 14.58
N THR A 259 22.34 8.41 15.62
CA THR A 259 21.79 8.17 16.97
C THR A 259 20.27 8.37 16.97
N LEU A 260 19.56 7.76 17.93
CA LEU A 260 18.11 7.95 18.05
C LEU A 260 17.76 9.43 18.24
N GLU A 261 18.60 10.21 18.94
CA GLU A 261 18.43 11.65 19.12
C GLU A 261 18.61 12.45 17.82
N GLU A 262 19.49 12.02 16.92
CA GLU A 262 19.64 12.62 15.59
C GLU A 262 18.45 12.28 14.69
N GLN A 263 17.98 11.03 14.72
CA GLN A 263 16.78 10.67 13.97
C GLN A 263 15.55 11.37 14.52
N ALA A 264 15.32 11.43 15.83
CA ALA A 264 14.17 12.15 16.38
C ALA A 264 14.13 13.64 15.95
N ARG A 265 15.29 14.27 15.72
CA ARG A 265 15.38 15.65 15.20
C ARG A 265 15.07 15.76 13.70
N GLU A 266 15.39 14.74 12.94
CA GLU A 266 15.24 14.71 11.48
C GLU A 266 14.02 13.92 11.00
N TRP A 267 13.39 13.15 11.89
CA TRP A 267 12.19 12.36 11.68
C TRP A 267 11.03 13.33 11.51
N GLY A 268 10.94 13.89 10.30
CA GLY A 268 9.95 14.88 9.90
C GLY A 268 8.53 14.32 9.79
N TYR A 269 8.21 13.23 10.50
CA TYR A 269 6.94 12.53 10.48
C TYR A 269 6.33 12.51 11.88
N ASP A 270 5.68 13.61 12.27
CA ASP A 270 4.64 13.56 13.32
C ASP A 270 3.30 13.11 12.70
N VAL A 271 3.35 12.03 11.92
CA VAL A 271 2.18 11.36 11.36
C VAL A 271 2.09 9.95 11.89
N VAL A 272 0.87 9.58 12.22
CA VAL A 272 0.54 8.24 12.69
C VAL A 272 0.28 7.35 11.47
N LEU A 273 1.18 6.40 11.22
CA LEU A 273 1.08 5.33 10.23
C LEU A 273 0.46 4.07 10.86
N ALA A 274 -0.55 4.26 11.71
CA ALA A 274 -1.39 3.20 12.24
C ALA A 274 -2.79 3.25 11.61
N PRO A 275 -3.54 2.13 11.62
CA PRO A 275 -4.92 2.15 11.20
C PRO A 275 -5.75 3.17 11.98
N PRO A 276 -6.68 3.88 11.33
CA PRO A 276 -7.57 4.79 12.02
C PRO A 276 -8.44 4.01 13.00
N THR A 277 -8.76 4.62 14.15
CA THR A 277 -9.66 4.02 15.14
C THR A 277 -11.13 4.28 14.83
N THR A 278 -11.41 5.26 13.98
CA THR A 278 -12.77 5.61 13.52
C THR A 278 -12.79 6.00 12.05
N ASP A 279 -13.93 5.85 11.37
CA ASP A 279 -14.12 6.35 9.99
C ASP A 279 -13.89 7.87 9.89
N LYS A 280 -14.12 8.62 10.97
CA LYS A 280 -14.02 10.09 11.01
C LYS A 280 -12.60 10.57 10.74
N GLU A 281 -11.59 9.85 11.24
CA GLU A 281 -10.17 10.15 10.99
C GLU A 281 -9.80 10.08 9.50
N ILE A 282 -10.60 9.43 8.67
CA ILE A 282 -10.38 9.35 7.22
C ILE A 282 -11.23 10.37 6.46
N ILE A 283 -12.47 10.57 6.89
CA ILE A 283 -13.43 11.42 6.16
C ILE A 283 -13.16 12.91 6.39
N ASP A 284 -12.66 13.27 7.57
CA ASP A 284 -12.41 14.65 7.96
C ASP A 284 -10.96 15.10 7.69
N ALA A 285 -10.14 14.22 7.11
CA ALA A 285 -8.71 14.40 6.86
C ALA A 285 -8.37 15.00 5.49
#